data_AF-A0A7S2JB10-F1
#
_entry.id   AF-A0A7S2JB10-F1
#
_cell.length_a   1.000
_cell.length_b   1.000
_cell.length_c   1.000
_cell.angle_alpha   90.00
_cell.angle_beta   90.00
_cell.angle_gamma   90.00
#
_symmetry.space_group_name_H-M   'P 1'
#
loop_
_entity.id
_entity.type
_entity.pdbx_description
1 polymer ?
#
loop_
_entity_poly.entity_id
_entity_poly.type
_entity_poly.pdbx_seq_one_letter_code
_entity_poly.pdbx_strand_id
1 'polypeptide(L)'
;MHCAVFVRAALAPLVRGVRATRVKSGIYGSAGNKGSLAVRFELMRTSLCALCVHLESGTGKAEQRIAQLSAALHCFDDAQPRGPAVLEHDVVAIAGDLNVRLDLPAGSDADDHLR
;
A
#
# COMPACT_ATOMS: atom_id res chain seq x y z
N MET A 1 4.77 6.05 9.17
CA MET A 1 3.77 5.11 8.63
C MET A 1 4.02 3.76 9.27
N HIS A 2 2.98 3.12 9.80
CA HIS A 2 3.08 1.83 10.48
C HIS A 2 2.03 0.88 9.93
N CYS A 3 2.38 -0.39 9.82
CA CYS A 3 1.48 -1.48 9.45
C CYS A 3 1.75 -2.62 10.44
N ALA A 4 0.69 -3.17 11.02
CA ALA A 4 0.77 -4.31 11.92
C ALA A 4 -0.29 -5.33 11.50
N VAL A 5 0.10 -6.61 11.49
CA VAL A 5 -0.80 -7.74 11.23
C VAL A 5 -0.92 -8.53 12.53
N PHE A 6 -2.15 -8.72 12.98
CA PHE A 6 -2.46 -9.52 14.17
C PHE A 6 -3.13 -10.83 13.74
N VAL A 7 -2.70 -11.92 14.36
CA VAL A 7 -3.25 -13.26 14.13
C VAL A 7 -3.75 -13.80 15.46
N ARG A 8 -4.92 -14.43 15.45
CA ARG A 8 -5.47 -15.13 16.64
C ARG A 8 -4.47 -16.18 17.11
N ALA A 9 -4.20 -16.26 18.41
CA ALA A 9 -3.17 -17.14 18.98
C ALA A 9 -3.28 -18.61 18.51
N ALA A 10 -4.49 -19.16 18.44
CA ALA A 10 -4.74 -20.52 17.96
C ALA A 10 -4.34 -20.77 16.50
N LEU A 11 -4.20 -19.72 15.68
CA LEU A 11 -3.79 -19.80 14.27
C LEU A 11 -2.29 -19.52 14.09
N ALA A 12 -1.58 -19.00 15.09
CA ALA A 12 -0.17 -18.65 14.97
C ALA A 12 0.73 -19.81 14.51
N PRO A 13 0.53 -21.08 14.95
CA PRO A 13 1.32 -22.21 14.45
C PRO A 13 1.13 -22.53 12.95
N LEU A 14 0.06 -22.00 12.34
CA LEU A 14 -0.27 -22.22 10.93
C LEU A 14 0.27 -21.12 10.01
N VAL A 15 0.85 -20.05 10.58
CA VAL A 15 1.44 -18.94 9.83
C VAL A 15 2.83 -19.33 9.36
N ARG A 16 3.11 -19.15 8.08
CA ARG A 16 4.42 -19.45 7.46
C ARG A 16 4.85 -18.33 6.53
N GLY A 17 6.15 -18.30 6.22
CA GLY A 17 6.68 -17.47 5.14
C GLY A 17 6.50 -15.95 5.34
N VAL A 18 6.43 -15.48 6.59
CA VAL A 18 6.26 -14.04 6.89
C VAL A 18 7.40 -13.23 6.26
N ARG A 19 7.05 -12.24 5.44
CA ARG A 19 7.97 -11.28 4.86
C ARG A 19 7.39 -9.89 4.95
N ALA A 20 8.24 -8.90 5.19
CA ALA A 20 7.88 -7.50 5.16
C ALA A 20 8.87 -6.72 4.31
N THR A 21 8.38 -5.77 3.54
CA THR A 21 9.20 -4.84 2.75
C THR A 21 8.64 -3.43 2.83
N ARG A 22 9.48 -2.44 2.52
CA ARG A 22 9.10 -1.02 2.50
C ARG A 22 9.64 -0.37 1.24
N VAL A 23 8.82 0.45 0.59
CA VAL A 23 9.25 1.30 -0.53
C VAL A 23 9.15 2.74 -0.07
N LYS A 24 10.27 3.48 -0.12
CA LYS A 24 10.28 4.92 0.14
C LYS A 24 9.97 5.65 -1.16
N SER A 25 9.11 6.66 -1.11
CA SER A 25 8.63 7.33 -2.34
C SER A 25 8.56 8.86 -2.26
N GLY A 26 9.23 9.46 -1.27
CA GLY A 26 9.24 10.92 -1.10
C GLY A 26 10.09 11.67 -2.13
N ILE A 27 10.40 12.95 -1.86
CA ILE A 27 11.15 13.84 -2.75
C ILE A 27 12.50 13.16 -3.09
N TYR A 28 12.81 13.07 -4.38
CA TYR A 28 13.97 12.33 -4.93
C TYR A 28 14.04 10.84 -4.54
N GLY A 29 12.90 10.19 -4.31
CA GLY A 29 12.82 8.75 -4.04
C GLY A 29 13.38 8.30 -2.68
N SER A 30 13.75 9.22 -1.79
CA SER A 30 14.48 8.86 -0.56
C SER A 30 14.19 9.71 0.68
N ALA A 31 13.70 10.96 0.53
CA ALA A 31 13.43 11.86 1.65
C ALA A 31 11.93 12.15 1.81
N GLY A 32 11.42 12.07 3.05
CA GLY A 32 10.01 12.37 3.38
C GLY A 32 9.28 11.21 4.05
N ASN A 33 8.00 11.41 4.34
CA ASN A 33 7.14 10.45 5.05
C ASN A 33 6.23 9.61 4.13
N LYS A 34 6.45 9.68 2.81
CA LYS A 34 5.68 8.99 1.76
C LYS A 34 6.30 7.65 1.38
N GLY A 35 5.47 6.67 1.11
CA GLY A 35 5.91 5.33 0.77
C GLY A 35 4.85 4.26 0.96
N SER A 36 5.31 3.01 0.96
CA SER A 36 4.49 1.83 1.23
C SER A 36 5.19 0.85 2.15
N LEU A 37 4.41 -0.01 2.77
CA LEU A 37 4.85 -1.13 3.60
C LEU A 37 3.96 -2.32 3.25
N ALA A 38 4.57 -3.41 2.80
CA ALA A 38 3.87 -4.64 2.49
C ALA A 38 4.28 -5.72 3.49
N VAL A 39 3.30 -6.48 4.00
CA VAL A 39 3.50 -7.70 4.78
C VAL A 39 2.79 -8.84 4.08
N ARG A 40 3.54 -9.89 3.74
CA ARG A 40 2.98 -11.13 3.20
C ARG A 40 3.24 -12.32 4.10
N PHE A 41 2.34 -13.29 4.09
CA PHE A 41 2.48 -14.56 4.79
C PHE A 41 1.52 -15.60 4.21
N GLU A 42 1.76 -16.86 4.54
CA GLU A 42 0.82 -17.95 4.28
C GLU A 42 0.10 -18.31 5.57
N LEU A 43 -1.22 -18.48 5.47
CA LEU A 43 -2.02 -19.11 6.51
C LEU A 43 -2.58 -20.42 5.94
N MET A 44 -2.06 -21.53 6.42
CA MET A 44 -2.33 -22.88 5.87
C MET A 44 -1.96 -23.01 4.38
N ARG A 45 -2.91 -22.84 3.48
CA ARG A 45 -2.76 -22.94 2.01
C ARG A 45 -3.18 -21.64 1.30
N THR A 46 -3.47 -20.59 2.05
CA THR A 46 -3.90 -19.30 1.52
C THR A 46 -2.79 -18.29 1.75
N SER A 47 -2.36 -17.65 0.68
CA SER A 47 -1.40 -16.56 0.69
C SER A 47 -2.11 -15.22 0.92
N LEU A 48 -1.59 -14.41 1.84
CA LEU A 48 -2.16 -13.11 2.19
C LEU A 48 -1.09 -12.03 2.05
N CYS A 49 -1.48 -10.87 1.50
CA CYS A 49 -0.63 -9.69 1.45
C CYS A 49 -1.40 -8.44 1.88
N ALA A 50 -0.90 -7.77 2.92
CA ALA A 50 -1.36 -6.46 3.34
C ALA A 50 -0.40 -5.40 2.80
N LEU A 51 -0.87 -4.53 1.91
CA LEU A 51 -0.13 -3.38 1.39
C LEU A 51 -0.69 -2.09 1.97
N CYS A 52 0.06 -1.47 2.87
CA CYS A 52 -0.25 -0.13 3.35
C CYS A 52 0.45 0.91 2.47
N VAL A 53 -0.20 2.03 2.18
CA VAL A 53 0.37 3.13 1.38
C VAL A 53 0.13 4.50 2.02
N HIS A 54 1.06 5.42 1.80
CA HIS A 54 0.89 6.85 2.03
C HIS A 54 1.50 7.57 0.82
N LEU A 55 0.65 7.84 -0.16
CA LEU A 55 1.05 8.36 -1.47
C LEU A 55 1.12 9.88 -1.49
N GLU A 56 1.69 10.43 -2.57
CA GLU A 56 1.95 11.85 -2.73
C GLU A 56 0.68 12.71 -2.58
N SER A 57 0.80 13.74 -1.75
CA SER A 57 -0.28 14.69 -1.46
C SER A 57 -0.32 15.86 -2.45
N GLY A 58 -1.47 16.53 -2.55
CA GLY A 58 -1.67 17.68 -3.42
C GLY A 58 -2.46 17.36 -4.70
N THR A 59 -3.05 18.41 -5.26
CA THR A 59 -3.72 18.39 -6.56
C THR A 59 -2.69 18.31 -7.69
N GLY A 60 -3.09 17.81 -8.86
CA GLY A 60 -2.18 17.65 -10.02
C GLY A 60 -1.08 16.59 -9.87
N LYS A 61 -1.16 15.71 -8.85
CA LYS A 61 -0.17 14.64 -8.58
C LYS A 61 -0.65 13.23 -8.92
N ALA A 62 -1.65 13.09 -9.79
CA ALA A 62 -2.25 11.79 -10.10
C ALA A 62 -1.25 10.79 -10.69
N GLU A 63 -0.45 11.20 -11.69
CA GLU A 63 0.56 10.34 -12.32
C GLU A 63 1.62 9.89 -11.32
N GLN A 64 2.07 10.79 -10.43
CA GLN A 64 3.04 10.45 -9.39
C GLN A 64 2.48 9.41 -8.43
N ARG A 65 1.21 9.52 -8.02
CA ARG A 65 0.55 8.50 -7.18
C ARG A 65 0.43 7.15 -7.88
N ILE A 66 0.11 7.13 -9.18
CA ILE A 66 0.04 5.90 -9.98
C ILE A 66 1.41 5.23 -10.04
N ALA A 67 2.47 5.99 -10.31
CA ALA A 67 3.84 5.48 -10.32
C ALA A 67 4.26 4.93 -8.95
N GLN A 68 3.94 5.63 -7.86
CA GLN A 68 4.20 5.18 -6.50
C GLN A 68 3.44 3.91 -6.14
N LEU A 69 2.17 3.79 -6.54
CA LEU A 69 1.37 2.59 -6.35
C LEU A 69 1.95 1.42 -7.15
N SER A 70 2.35 1.65 -8.40
CA SER A 70 2.99 0.63 -9.24
C SER A 70 4.27 0.10 -8.59
N ALA A 71 5.16 0.97 -8.11
CA ALA A 71 6.37 0.56 -7.39
C ALA A 71 6.05 -0.23 -6.10
N ALA A 72 4.97 0.14 -5.40
CA ALA A 72 4.52 -0.57 -4.21
C ALA A 72 3.98 -1.99 -4.53
N LEU A 73 3.32 -2.18 -5.68
CA LEU A 73 2.79 -3.48 -6.10
C LEU A 73 3.91 -4.47 -6.51
N HIS A 74 5.03 -3.96 -7.00
CA HIS A 74 6.20 -4.74 -7.42
C HIS A 74 7.28 -4.84 -6.33
N CYS A 75 6.96 -4.49 -5.07
CA CYS A 75 7.95 -4.40 -3.99
C CYS A 75 8.59 -5.74 -3.57
N PHE A 76 8.10 -6.86 -4.10
CA PHE A 76 8.62 -8.20 -3.84
C PHE A 76 9.31 -8.84 -5.06
N ASP A 77 9.36 -8.16 -6.21
CA ASP A 77 9.85 -8.75 -7.46
C ASP A 77 11.32 -9.17 -7.38
N ASP A 78 12.13 -8.35 -6.69
CA ASP A 78 13.55 -8.58 -6.45
C ASP A 78 13.82 -9.30 -5.10
N ALA A 79 12.78 -9.76 -4.40
CA ALA A 79 12.96 -10.45 -3.13
C ALA A 79 13.64 -11.81 -3.33
N GLN A 80 14.58 -12.15 -2.44
CA GLN A 80 15.23 -13.47 -2.43
C GLN A 80 14.98 -14.22 -1.11
N PRO A 81 14.48 -15.47 -1.14
CA PRO A 81 14.00 -16.20 -2.32
C PRO A 81 12.79 -15.51 -2.97
N ARG A 82 12.72 -15.61 -4.30
CA ARG A 82 11.60 -15.08 -5.08
C ARG A 82 10.30 -15.71 -4.60
N GLY A 83 9.30 -14.88 -4.37
CA GLY A 83 7.94 -15.30 -4.04
C GLY A 83 6.95 -14.49 -4.88
N PRO A 84 5.64 -14.67 -4.67
CA PRO A 84 4.61 -13.97 -5.44
C PRO A 84 4.74 -12.45 -5.30
N ALA A 85 4.51 -11.72 -6.39
CA ALA A 85 4.28 -10.28 -6.38
C ALA A 85 3.01 -9.96 -5.57
N VAL A 86 2.80 -8.70 -5.20
CA VAL A 86 1.69 -8.33 -4.29
C VAL A 86 0.35 -8.83 -4.83
N LEU A 87 0.06 -8.63 -6.11
CA LEU A 87 -1.23 -9.00 -6.73
C LEU A 87 -1.36 -10.50 -7.03
N GLU A 88 -0.33 -11.30 -6.83
CA GLU A 88 -0.35 -12.75 -7.07
C GLU A 88 -0.76 -13.55 -5.82
N HIS A 89 -1.03 -12.89 -4.69
CA HIS A 89 -1.53 -13.55 -3.49
C HIS A 89 -3.04 -13.82 -3.59
N ASP A 90 -3.53 -14.87 -2.94
CA ASP A 90 -4.96 -15.24 -2.93
C ASP A 90 -5.83 -14.14 -2.32
N VAL A 91 -5.32 -13.46 -1.28
CA VAL A 91 -5.99 -12.35 -0.62
C VAL A 91 -5.05 -11.16 -0.51
N VAL A 92 -5.44 -10.05 -1.13
CA VAL A 92 -4.70 -8.78 -1.08
C VAL A 92 -5.56 -7.70 -0.44
N ALA A 93 -5.06 -7.07 0.60
CA ALA A 93 -5.65 -5.89 1.20
C ALA A 93 -4.76 -4.68 0.95
N ILE A 94 -5.27 -3.68 0.21
CA ILE A 94 -4.55 -2.43 -0.06
C ILE A 94 -5.28 -1.31 0.68
N ALA A 95 -4.58 -0.59 1.56
CA ALA A 95 -5.19 0.45 2.38
C ALA A 95 -4.19 1.55 2.77
N GLY A 96 -4.70 2.68 3.26
CA GLY A 96 -3.90 3.80 3.76
C GLY A 96 -4.33 5.13 3.18
N ASP A 97 -3.43 6.11 3.18
CA ASP A 97 -3.69 7.42 2.59
C ASP A 97 -3.23 7.43 1.14
N LEU A 98 -4.14 7.12 0.22
CA LEU A 98 -3.88 7.17 -1.21
C LEU A 98 -3.75 8.62 -1.72
N ASN A 99 -4.18 9.64 -0.97
CA ASN A 99 -4.17 11.04 -1.37
C ASN A 99 -4.84 11.34 -2.73
N VAL A 100 -5.73 10.48 -3.22
CA VAL A 100 -6.53 10.73 -4.43
C VAL A 100 -7.46 11.92 -4.18
N ARG A 101 -7.52 12.83 -5.15
CA ARG A 101 -8.36 14.03 -5.09
C ARG A 101 -9.42 13.94 -6.19
N LEU A 102 -10.61 14.44 -5.90
CA LEU A 102 -11.62 14.64 -6.92
C LEU A 102 -11.16 15.80 -7.81
N ASP A 103 -11.17 15.57 -9.12
CA ASP A 103 -10.88 16.60 -10.11
C ASP A 103 -12.20 17.30 -10.48
N LEU A 104 -12.54 18.30 -9.67
CA LEU A 104 -13.78 19.03 -9.81
C LEU A 104 -13.55 20.34 -10.59
N PRO A 105 -14.46 20.73 -11.49
CA PRO A 105 -14.39 22.02 -12.15
C PRO A 105 -14.37 23.17 -11.14
N ALA A 106 -13.61 24.23 -11.43
CA ALA A 106 -13.56 25.41 -10.59
C ALA A 106 -14.97 25.98 -10.37
N GLY A 107 -15.37 26.19 -9.11
CA GLY A 107 -16.69 26.71 -8.73
C GLY A 107 -17.75 25.66 -8.38
N SER A 108 -17.39 24.38 -8.28
CA SER A 108 -18.28 23.30 -7.81
C SER A 108 -18.09 22.97 -6.32
N ASP A 109 -17.57 23.93 -5.55
CA ASP A 109 -17.44 23.80 -4.10
C ASP A 109 -18.82 23.54 -3.48
N ALA A 110 -18.97 22.39 -2.83
CA ALA A 110 -20.19 21.98 -2.12
C ALA A 110 -20.49 22.82 -0.85
N ASP A 111 -19.76 23.92 -0.66
CA ASP A 111 -20.00 24.89 0.43
C ASP A 111 -21.15 25.86 0.12
N ASP A 112 -21.73 25.85 -1.09
CA ASP A 112 -22.87 26.70 -1.46
C ASP A 112 -24.25 26.11 -1.04
N HIS A 113 -24.26 24.94 -0.40
CA HIS A 113 -25.50 24.30 0.10
C HIS A 113 -25.66 24.35 1.63
N LEU A 114 -24.78 25.05 2.35
CA LEU A 114 -24.79 25.21 3.80
C LEU A 114 -24.79 26.68 4.28
N ARG A 115 -25.21 27.61 3.42
CA ARG A 115 -25.46 29.02 3.78
C ARG A 115 -26.94 29.36 3.76
#